data_AF-A0A3A3H6K5-F1
#
_entry.id   AF-A0A3A3H6K5-F1
#
_cell.length_a   1.000
_cell.length_b   1.000
_cell.length_c   1.000
_cell.angle_alpha   90.00
_cell.angle_beta   90.00
_cell.angle_gamma   90.00
#
_symmetry.space_group_name_H-M   'P 1'
#
loop_
_entity.id
_entity.type
_entity.pdbx_description
1 polymer ?
#
loop_
_entity_poly.entity_id
_entity_poly.type
_entity_poly.pdbx_seq_one_letter_code
_entity_poly.pdbx_strand_id
1 'polypeptide(L)'
;MRKRLPCRTTIRPNIRTSSKDRAPRRASSFTPTWPTITGHRLPAGFKAQYPWINVETLDLGSGTVHSRWEAEAGSGSRSADILVSGANDRWASYGVEGGKLLDYKSPELAKLPDFSNPYPGVNVLSADPLVITYNAALLPEEQRPTGMKSLVEDAVAAPEMFDGKITTYDAARNSFGLAAWYSYMNKKGEEGWNNLRQIGKMIRGETSGGR
;
A
#
# COMPACT_ATOMS: atom_id res chain seq x y z
N MET A 1 -33.65 -59.40 8.41
CA MET A 1 -32.60 -58.71 7.63
C MET A 1 -32.74 -57.21 7.79
N ARG A 2 -31.85 -56.57 8.56
CA ARG A 2 -31.87 -55.11 8.83
C ARG A 2 -31.04 -54.38 7.76
N LYS A 3 -31.67 -53.54 6.93
CA LYS A 3 -30.96 -52.63 6.00
C LYS A 3 -30.49 -51.38 6.76
N ARG A 4 -29.19 -51.11 6.66
CA ARG A 4 -28.46 -50.02 7.31
C ARG A 4 -28.74 -48.68 6.62
N LEU A 5 -28.98 -47.64 7.42
CA LEU A 5 -28.90 -46.22 7.00
C LEU A 5 -27.43 -45.82 6.80
N PRO A 6 -27.10 -44.94 5.84
CA PRO A 6 -25.73 -44.48 5.65
C PRO A 6 -25.29 -43.51 6.76
N CYS A 7 -24.02 -43.67 7.12
CA CYS A 7 -23.31 -42.98 8.20
C CYS A 7 -23.21 -41.48 7.92
N ARG A 8 -23.66 -40.65 8.86
CA ARG A 8 -23.53 -39.20 8.84
C ARG A 8 -22.13 -38.85 9.36
N THR A 9 -21.15 -38.69 8.46
CA THR A 9 -19.78 -38.29 8.82
C THR A 9 -19.79 -36.85 9.33
N THR A 10 -19.89 -36.70 10.65
CA THR A 10 -19.68 -35.42 11.33
C THR A 10 -18.18 -35.22 11.45
N ILE A 11 -17.59 -34.40 10.57
CA ILE A 11 -16.21 -33.92 10.73
C ILE A 11 -16.20 -32.99 11.95
N ARG A 12 -15.86 -33.52 13.11
CA ARG A 12 -15.53 -32.71 14.28
C ARG A 12 -14.10 -32.19 14.10
N PRO A 13 -13.84 -30.88 14.12
CA PRO A 13 -12.48 -30.38 14.23
C PRO A 13 -11.96 -30.76 15.63
N ASN A 14 -11.04 -31.72 15.66
CA ASN A 14 -10.36 -32.15 16.88
C ASN A 14 -9.31 -31.08 17.25
N ILE A 15 -9.75 -29.98 17.86
CA ILE A 15 -8.85 -29.03 18.50
C ILE A 15 -8.38 -29.68 19.81
N ARG A 16 -7.34 -30.51 19.72
CA ARG A 16 -6.53 -30.88 20.89
C ARG A 16 -5.61 -29.71 21.21
N THR A 17 -5.85 -29.11 22.37
CA THR A 17 -4.97 -28.18 23.06
C THR A 17 -3.70 -28.92 23.50
N SER A 18 -2.64 -28.83 22.70
CA SER A 18 -1.27 -29.09 23.15
C SER A 18 -0.38 -27.99 22.58
N SER A 19 0.01 -27.07 23.46
CA SER A 19 0.67 -25.80 23.12
C SER A 19 2.20 -25.84 23.21
N LYS A 20 2.83 -27.01 23.41
CA LYS A 20 4.27 -27.06 23.75
C LYS A 20 5.25 -27.51 22.67
N ASP A 21 4.82 -28.15 21.57
CA ASP A 21 5.77 -28.72 20.59
C ASP A 21 5.60 -28.22 19.14
N ARG A 22 5.00 -27.05 18.92
CA ARG A 22 4.90 -26.52 17.56
C ARG A 22 6.18 -25.73 17.23
N ALA A 23 6.97 -26.24 16.29
CA ALA A 23 8.07 -25.52 15.65
C ALA A 23 7.62 -24.08 15.32
N PRO A 24 8.52 -23.06 15.45
CA PRO A 24 8.15 -21.67 15.29
C PRO A 24 7.50 -21.49 13.92
N ARG A 25 6.27 -20.97 13.91
CA ARG A 25 5.60 -20.64 12.65
C ARG A 25 6.28 -19.41 12.09
N ARG A 26 6.84 -19.54 10.89
CA ARG A 26 7.46 -18.43 10.16
C ARG A 26 6.38 -17.71 9.37
N ALA A 27 6.33 -16.39 9.49
CA ALA A 27 5.53 -15.52 8.65
C ALA A 27 6.49 -14.55 7.95
N SER A 28 6.56 -14.59 6.62
CA SER A 28 7.33 -13.64 5.82
C SER A 28 6.42 -12.60 5.17
N SER A 29 6.83 -11.33 5.19
CA SER A 29 6.15 -10.26 4.46
C SER A 29 7.09 -9.43 3.60
N PHE A 30 6.56 -8.96 2.47
CA PHE A 30 7.19 -7.90 1.69
C PHE A 30 6.49 -6.59 2.00
N THR A 31 7.28 -5.58 2.33
CA THR A 31 6.78 -4.27 2.78
C THR A 31 7.40 -3.16 1.93
N PRO A 32 6.64 -2.13 1.53
CA PRO A 32 7.19 -0.89 1.01
C PRO A 32 8.18 -0.27 1.99
N THR A 33 9.22 0.39 1.48
CA THR A 33 10.14 1.23 2.24
C THR A 33 9.40 2.45 2.82
N TRP A 34 8.68 2.27 3.93
CA TRP A 34 8.11 3.35 4.73
C TRP A 34 9.07 3.71 5.87
N PRO A 35 9.21 4.99 6.27
CA PRO A 35 10.00 5.33 7.44
C PRO A 35 9.41 4.69 8.71
N THR A 36 10.30 4.16 9.55
CA THR A 36 10.31 3.87 11.00
C THR A 36 9.02 3.46 11.75
N ILE A 37 7.85 4.00 11.43
CA ILE A 37 6.55 3.69 12.07
C ILE A 37 6.11 2.26 11.74
N THR A 38 6.36 1.79 10.51
CA THR A 38 5.87 0.47 10.04
C THR A 38 6.99 -0.57 10.00
N GLY A 39 8.19 -0.20 9.53
CA GLY A 39 9.30 -1.15 9.30
C GLY A 39 9.89 -1.78 10.58
N HIS A 40 9.77 -1.13 11.74
CA HIS A 40 10.30 -1.67 13.00
C HIS A 40 9.24 -1.80 14.10
N ARG A 41 8.29 -0.86 14.22
CA ARG A 41 7.33 -0.88 15.35
C ARG A 41 6.23 -1.91 15.19
N LEU A 42 5.70 -2.12 13.98
CA LEU A 42 4.68 -3.15 13.77
C LEU A 42 5.23 -4.55 14.00
N PRO A 43 6.39 -4.97 13.42
CA PRO A 43 6.98 -6.26 13.73
C PRO A 43 7.31 -6.42 15.23
N ALA A 44 7.83 -5.37 15.87
CA ALA A 44 8.13 -5.41 17.31
C ALA A 44 6.87 -5.58 18.18
N GLY A 45 5.82 -4.81 17.91
CA GLY A 45 4.54 -4.92 18.62
C GLY A 45 3.87 -6.27 18.40
N PHE A 46 3.90 -6.78 17.16
CA PHE A 46 3.38 -8.10 16.84
C PHE A 46 4.16 -9.21 17.58
N LYS A 47 5.50 -9.13 17.58
CA LYS A 47 6.35 -10.08 18.29
C LYS A 47 6.13 -10.05 19.80
N ALA A 48 5.87 -8.88 20.39
CA ALA A 48 5.55 -8.76 21.80
C ALA A 48 4.23 -9.49 22.15
N GLN A 49 3.22 -9.40 21.29
CA GLN A 49 1.92 -10.06 21.48
C GLN A 49 1.95 -11.57 21.14
N TYR A 50 2.75 -11.95 20.14
CA TYR A 50 2.82 -13.31 19.59
C TYR A 50 4.26 -13.83 19.50
N PRO A 51 4.95 -14.05 20.63
CA PRO A 51 6.39 -14.34 20.66
C PRO A 51 6.78 -15.69 20.03
N TRP A 52 5.82 -16.59 19.81
CA TRP A 52 6.04 -17.89 19.17
C TRP A 52 5.98 -17.84 17.64
N ILE A 53 5.70 -16.68 17.04
CA ILE A 53 5.69 -16.47 15.59
C ILE A 53 6.98 -15.74 15.21
N ASN A 54 7.75 -16.33 14.29
CA ASN A 54 8.92 -15.67 13.73
C ASN A 54 8.49 -14.80 12.54
N VAL A 55 8.62 -13.49 12.69
CA VAL A 55 8.28 -12.51 11.64
C VAL A 55 9.54 -12.10 10.90
N GLU A 56 9.50 -12.22 9.58
CA GLU A 56 10.54 -11.72 8.70
C GLU A 56 9.97 -10.73 7.71
N THR A 57 10.57 -9.55 7.63
CA THR A 57 10.17 -8.51 6.69
C THR A 57 11.27 -8.31 5.67
N LEU A 58 10.87 -7.99 4.44
CA LEU A 58 11.78 -7.50 3.43
C LEU A 58 11.23 -6.21 2.83
N ASP A 59 11.99 -5.13 3.05
CA ASP A 59 11.62 -3.81 2.58
C ASP A 59 12.02 -3.59 1.12
N LEU A 60 11.05 -3.30 0.27
CA LEU A 60 11.16 -3.12 -1.18
C LEU A 60 10.41 -1.86 -1.61
N GLY A 61 10.58 -1.39 -2.86
CA GLY A 61 9.66 -0.40 -3.42
C GLY A 61 8.28 -1.00 -3.69
N SER A 62 7.19 -0.21 -3.64
CA SER A 62 5.82 -0.72 -3.82
C SER A 62 5.64 -1.56 -5.10
N GLY A 63 6.15 -1.10 -6.26
CA GLY A 63 6.10 -1.90 -7.50
C GLY A 63 7.01 -3.13 -7.48
N THR A 64 8.12 -3.07 -6.73
CA THR A 64 9.07 -4.18 -6.57
C THR A 64 8.47 -5.34 -5.76
N VAL A 65 7.60 -5.05 -4.78
CA VAL A 65 6.85 -6.08 -4.04
C VAL A 65 6.08 -7.00 -5.01
N HIS A 66 5.37 -6.40 -5.97
CA HIS A 66 4.55 -7.13 -6.93
C HIS A 66 5.38 -7.90 -7.95
N SER A 67 6.32 -7.22 -8.63
CA SER A 67 7.15 -7.86 -9.65
C SER A 67 7.97 -9.03 -9.10
N ARG A 68 8.45 -8.94 -7.86
CA ARG A 68 9.10 -10.06 -7.18
C ARG A 68 8.15 -11.21 -6.92
N TRP A 69 6.97 -10.94 -6.35
CA TRP A 69 5.97 -11.98 -6.12
C TRP A 69 5.54 -12.67 -7.42
N GLU A 70 5.32 -11.90 -8.50
CA GLU A 70 4.98 -12.43 -9.83
C GLU A 70 6.06 -13.39 -10.35
N ALA A 71 7.34 -13.05 -10.18
CA ALA A 71 8.46 -13.91 -10.56
C ALA A 71 8.57 -15.18 -9.70
N GLU A 72 8.38 -15.06 -8.38
CA GLU A 72 8.39 -16.20 -7.45
C GLU A 72 7.20 -17.14 -7.73
N ALA A 73 6.00 -16.60 -7.93
CA ALA A 73 4.80 -17.36 -8.26
C ALA A 73 4.92 -18.06 -9.63
N GLY A 74 5.44 -17.36 -10.64
CA GLY A 74 5.63 -17.91 -11.99
C GLY A 74 6.67 -19.03 -12.07
N SER A 75 7.65 -19.05 -11.15
CA SER A 75 8.66 -20.10 -11.07
C SER A 75 8.29 -21.24 -10.10
N GLY A 76 7.17 -21.14 -9.39
CA GLY A 76 6.82 -22.07 -8.30
C GLY A 76 7.77 -21.98 -7.11
N SER A 77 8.53 -20.89 -7.00
CA SER A 77 9.44 -20.64 -5.88
C SER A 77 8.66 -20.30 -4.61
N ARG A 78 9.27 -20.54 -3.45
CA ARG A 78 8.72 -20.05 -2.18
C ARG A 78 8.64 -18.52 -2.23
N SER A 79 7.48 -17.97 -1.89
CA SER A 79 7.23 -16.53 -1.84
C SER A 79 6.86 -16.06 -0.42
N ALA A 80 6.51 -14.78 -0.28
CA ALA A 80 6.01 -14.19 0.94
C ALA A 80 4.61 -14.69 1.30
N ASP A 81 4.31 -14.77 2.61
CA ASP A 81 2.98 -15.11 3.11
C ASP A 81 2.02 -13.91 3.06
N ILE A 82 2.56 -12.70 3.23
CA ILE A 82 1.81 -11.44 3.19
C ILE A 82 2.54 -10.43 2.30
N LEU A 83 1.82 -9.80 1.39
CA LEU A 83 2.31 -8.65 0.63
C LEU A 83 1.64 -7.40 1.17
N VAL A 84 2.44 -6.39 1.50
CA VAL A 84 1.99 -5.03 1.80
C VAL A 84 2.58 -4.16 0.70
N SER A 85 1.79 -3.27 0.10
CA SER A 85 2.26 -2.43 -1.00
C SER A 85 1.30 -1.26 -1.22
N GLY A 86 1.85 -0.08 -1.55
CA GLY A 86 1.09 1.09 -1.98
C GLY A 86 0.82 1.16 -3.49
N ALA A 87 1.19 0.11 -4.25
CA ALA A 87 0.93 0.03 -5.69
C ALA A 87 -0.51 -0.46 -5.95
N ASN A 88 -1.47 0.46 -5.81
CA ASN A 88 -2.90 0.15 -5.87
C ASN A 88 -3.36 -0.41 -7.23
N ASP A 89 -2.65 -0.07 -8.31
CA ASP A 89 -2.88 -0.59 -9.65
C ASP A 89 -2.76 -2.12 -9.72
N ARG A 90 -1.74 -2.67 -9.05
CA ARG A 90 -1.51 -4.12 -9.02
C ARG A 90 -2.56 -4.84 -8.19
N TRP A 91 -2.96 -4.27 -7.06
CA TRP A 91 -4.05 -4.80 -6.25
C TRP A 91 -5.38 -4.85 -7.02
N ALA A 92 -5.69 -3.81 -7.79
CA ALA A 92 -6.87 -3.78 -8.65
C ALA A 92 -6.83 -4.86 -9.74
N SER A 93 -5.68 -5.02 -10.43
CA SER A 93 -5.50 -6.08 -11.43
C SER A 93 -5.73 -7.48 -10.83
N TYR A 94 -5.10 -7.80 -9.69
CA TYR A 94 -5.26 -9.11 -9.04
C TYR A 94 -6.69 -9.33 -8.55
N GLY A 95 -7.33 -8.28 -8.05
CA GLY A 95 -8.71 -8.34 -7.56
C GLY A 95 -9.73 -8.59 -8.67
N VAL A 96 -9.53 -7.98 -9.85
CA VAL A 96 -10.38 -8.19 -11.03
C VAL A 96 -10.14 -9.55 -11.68
N GLU A 97 -8.88 -9.95 -11.84
CA GLU A 97 -8.52 -11.25 -12.43
C GLU A 97 -8.92 -12.42 -11.52
N GLY A 98 -8.85 -12.24 -10.21
CA GLY A 98 -9.12 -13.27 -9.22
C GLY A 98 -8.06 -14.39 -9.21
N GLY A 99 -8.24 -15.36 -8.31
CA GLY A 99 -7.43 -16.59 -8.26
C GLY A 99 -5.97 -16.44 -7.80
N LYS A 100 -5.46 -15.21 -7.65
CA LYS A 100 -4.08 -14.91 -7.26
C LYS A 100 -3.88 -14.71 -5.75
N LEU A 101 -4.95 -14.40 -5.03
CA LEU A 101 -4.91 -14.05 -3.60
C LEU A 101 -5.78 -15.00 -2.78
N LEU A 102 -5.31 -15.30 -1.58
CA LEU A 102 -6.12 -16.04 -0.60
C LEU A 102 -7.21 -15.11 -0.07
N ASP A 103 -8.47 -15.50 -0.22
CA ASP A 103 -9.62 -14.75 0.29
C ASP A 103 -9.77 -14.90 1.81
N TYR A 104 -8.84 -14.29 2.56
CA TYR A 104 -8.86 -14.29 4.02
C TYR A 104 -9.91 -13.31 4.54
N LYS A 105 -10.98 -13.85 5.16
CA LYS A 105 -12.01 -13.07 5.83
C LYS A 105 -11.59 -12.77 7.27
N SER A 106 -10.99 -11.60 7.49
CA SER A 106 -10.64 -11.16 8.85
C SER A 106 -11.91 -10.97 9.70
N PRO A 107 -11.93 -11.43 10.97
CA PRO A 107 -13.04 -11.18 11.89
C PRO A 107 -13.22 -9.69 12.22
N GLU A 108 -12.21 -8.87 11.94
CA GLU A 108 -12.24 -7.42 12.18
C GLU A 108 -12.88 -6.62 11.04
N LEU A 109 -13.15 -7.24 9.87
CA LEU A 109 -13.67 -6.54 8.68
C LEU A 109 -14.96 -5.77 8.95
N ALA A 110 -15.87 -6.32 9.76
CA ALA A 110 -17.14 -5.69 10.09
C ALA A 110 -16.99 -4.40 10.93
N LYS A 111 -15.78 -4.13 11.45
CA LYS A 111 -15.46 -2.93 12.24
C LYS A 111 -14.74 -1.86 11.43
N LEU A 112 -14.41 -2.15 10.16
CA LEU A 112 -13.68 -1.26 9.29
C LEU A 112 -14.64 -0.55 8.32
N PRO A 113 -14.25 0.63 7.78
CA PRO A 113 -15.01 1.28 6.72
C PRO A 113 -15.17 0.37 5.49
N ASP A 114 -16.26 0.54 4.74
CA ASP A 114 -16.59 -0.28 3.58
C ASP A 114 -15.47 -0.36 2.53
N PHE A 115 -14.69 0.72 2.37
CA PHE A 115 -13.56 0.75 1.43
C PHE A 115 -12.39 -0.16 1.82
N SER A 116 -12.39 -0.75 3.02
CA SER A 116 -11.25 -1.45 3.59
C SER A 116 -11.00 -2.85 3.00
N ASN A 117 -11.93 -3.36 2.20
CA ASN A 117 -11.82 -4.66 1.54
C ASN A 117 -12.36 -4.57 0.09
N PRO A 118 -11.65 -3.87 -0.81
CA PRO A 118 -12.13 -3.55 -2.15
C PRO A 118 -12.27 -4.79 -3.05
N TYR A 119 -11.50 -5.84 -2.79
CA TYR A 119 -11.53 -7.10 -3.54
C TYR A 119 -11.33 -8.29 -2.60
N PRO A 120 -11.86 -9.49 -2.93
CA PRO A 120 -11.55 -10.71 -2.18
C PRO A 120 -10.04 -10.93 -2.03
N GLY A 121 -9.57 -11.10 -0.79
CA GLY A 121 -8.15 -11.26 -0.46
C GLY A 121 -7.29 -9.98 -0.46
N VAL A 122 -7.88 -8.80 -0.71
CA VAL A 122 -7.17 -7.51 -0.63
C VAL A 122 -7.76 -6.66 0.49
N ASN A 123 -6.94 -6.31 1.49
CA ASN A 123 -7.36 -5.46 2.60
C ASN A 123 -6.55 -4.17 2.61
N VAL A 124 -7.21 -3.05 2.93
CA VAL A 124 -6.55 -1.75 3.13
C VAL A 124 -5.90 -1.73 4.50
N LEU A 125 -4.58 -1.53 4.53
CA LEU A 125 -3.81 -1.46 5.77
C LEU A 125 -3.81 -0.06 6.40
N SER A 126 -3.74 0.98 5.56
CA SER A 126 -3.73 2.38 5.98
C SER A 126 -4.50 3.24 4.98
N ALA A 127 -5.03 4.37 5.46
CA ALA A 127 -5.66 5.41 4.66
C ALA A 127 -4.90 6.72 4.90
N ASP A 128 -3.88 6.95 4.07
CA ASP A 128 -2.95 8.06 4.24
C ASP A 128 -3.31 9.23 3.31
N PRO A 129 -3.45 10.46 3.83
CA PRO A 129 -3.73 11.62 2.98
C PRO A 129 -2.48 12.01 2.18
N LEU A 130 -2.67 12.31 0.90
CA LEU A 130 -1.66 12.97 0.07
C LEU A 130 -1.76 14.48 0.28
N VAL A 131 -0.66 15.08 0.73
CA VAL A 131 -0.61 16.48 1.13
C VAL A 131 0.47 17.24 0.35
N ILE A 132 0.25 18.54 0.19
CA ILE A 132 1.30 19.47 -0.24
C ILE A 132 2.10 19.83 1.01
N THR A 133 3.40 19.60 0.97
CA THR A 133 4.33 20.08 1.99
C THR A 133 5.16 21.21 1.40
N TYR A 134 5.61 22.13 2.25
CA TYR A 134 6.39 23.29 1.83
C TYR A 134 7.38 23.70 2.92
N ASN A 135 8.43 24.39 2.52
CA ASN A 135 9.40 24.96 3.44
C ASN A 135 8.95 26.35 3.90
N ALA A 136 8.41 26.44 5.12
CA ALA A 136 7.89 27.68 5.69
C ALA A 136 8.97 28.76 5.95
N ALA A 137 10.26 28.40 5.94
CA ALA A 137 11.35 29.36 6.04
C ALA A 137 11.68 30.02 4.69
N LEU A 138 11.27 29.41 3.57
CA LEU A 138 11.51 29.93 2.22
C LEU A 138 10.29 30.61 1.61
N LEU A 139 9.08 30.25 2.07
CA LEU A 139 7.83 30.81 1.56
C LEU A 139 7.21 31.80 2.57
N PRO A 140 6.97 33.06 2.17
CA PRO A 140 6.18 34.00 2.96
C PRO A 140 4.75 33.48 3.13
N GLU A 141 4.05 33.94 4.16
CA GLU A 141 2.75 33.39 4.56
C GLU A 141 1.71 33.44 3.44
N GLU A 142 1.75 34.50 2.65
CA GLU A 142 0.87 34.75 1.52
C GLU A 142 1.08 33.78 0.35
N GLN A 143 2.28 33.18 0.23
CA GLN A 143 2.64 32.22 -0.82
C GLN A 143 2.64 30.76 -0.30
N ARG A 144 2.11 30.51 0.90
CA ARG A 144 1.98 29.15 1.42
C ARG A 144 0.81 28.46 0.72
N PRO A 145 1.04 27.36 0.01
CA PRO A 145 0.02 26.76 -0.82
C PRO A 145 -1.13 26.19 0.04
N THR A 146 -2.34 26.66 -0.22
CA THR A 146 -3.59 26.12 0.34
C THR A 146 -4.17 25.00 -0.52
N GLY A 147 -3.63 24.82 -1.72
CA GLY A 147 -3.94 23.73 -2.63
C GLY A 147 -3.12 23.83 -3.91
N MET A 148 -3.41 22.92 -4.86
CA MET A 148 -2.68 22.90 -6.13
C MET A 148 -2.90 24.17 -6.96
N LYS A 149 -4.09 24.76 -6.90
CA LYS A 149 -4.41 25.99 -7.64
C LYS A 149 -3.58 27.18 -7.15
N SER A 150 -3.53 27.42 -5.84
CA SER A 150 -2.71 28.51 -5.27
C SER A 150 -1.23 28.29 -5.56
N LEU A 151 -0.74 27.05 -5.45
CA LEU A 151 0.64 26.71 -5.82
C LEU A 151 0.96 27.07 -7.28
N VAL A 152 0.04 26.79 -8.20
CA VAL A 152 0.21 27.14 -9.62
C VAL A 152 0.20 28.65 -9.83
N GLU A 153 -0.75 29.37 -9.20
CA GLU A 153 -0.84 30.82 -9.28
C GLU A 153 0.46 31.48 -8.79
N ASP A 154 0.97 31.07 -7.64
CA ASP A 154 2.22 31.59 -7.06
C ASP A 154 3.44 31.24 -7.92
N ALA A 155 3.52 30.00 -8.42
CA ALA A 155 4.64 29.52 -9.23
C ALA A 155 4.71 30.22 -10.60
N VAL A 156 3.56 30.52 -11.21
CA VAL A 156 3.49 31.28 -12.46
C VAL A 156 3.82 32.76 -12.22
N ALA A 157 3.40 33.33 -11.10
CA ALA A 157 3.66 34.72 -10.75
C ALA A 157 5.13 35.00 -10.39
N ALA A 158 5.82 34.02 -9.77
CA ALA A 158 7.22 34.15 -9.35
C ALA A 158 8.10 32.94 -9.78
N PRO A 159 8.34 32.71 -11.09
CA PRO A 159 9.04 31.53 -11.57
C PRO A 159 10.42 31.31 -10.92
N GLU A 160 11.17 32.37 -10.63
CA GLU A 160 12.48 32.31 -9.96
C GLU A 160 12.44 31.69 -8.56
N MET A 161 11.29 31.80 -7.88
CA MET A 161 11.07 31.19 -6.56
C MET A 161 10.76 29.71 -6.64
N PHE A 162 10.24 29.21 -7.76
CA PHE A 162 9.69 27.86 -7.88
C PHE A 162 10.37 26.95 -8.91
N ASP A 163 11.09 27.52 -9.89
CA ASP A 163 11.73 26.74 -10.95
C ASP A 163 12.76 25.75 -10.40
N GLY A 164 12.56 24.47 -10.70
CA GLY A 164 13.36 23.37 -10.16
C GLY A 164 13.24 23.16 -8.64
N LYS A 165 12.28 23.82 -7.97
CA LYS A 165 12.07 23.75 -6.51
C LYS A 165 10.73 23.12 -6.12
N ILE A 166 9.90 22.76 -7.09
CA ILE A 166 8.71 21.93 -6.89
C ILE A 166 9.10 20.48 -7.12
N THR A 167 8.74 19.59 -6.20
CA THR A 167 8.98 18.15 -6.34
C THR A 167 7.73 17.33 -6.10
N THR A 168 7.63 16.19 -6.77
CA THR A 168 6.53 15.23 -6.63
C THR A 168 6.99 13.83 -7.06
N TYR A 169 6.18 12.81 -6.78
CA TYR A 169 6.45 11.48 -7.29
C TYR A 169 6.40 11.43 -8.82
N ASP A 170 7.39 10.78 -9.42
CA ASP A 170 7.39 10.42 -10.83
C ASP A 170 6.39 9.27 -11.08
N ALA A 171 5.21 9.61 -11.60
CA ALA A 171 4.15 8.65 -11.90
C ALA A 171 4.56 7.54 -12.89
N ALA A 172 5.56 7.78 -13.75
CA ALA A 172 6.02 6.79 -14.70
C ALA A 172 6.95 5.74 -14.07
N ARG A 173 7.60 6.08 -12.95
CA ARG A 173 8.62 5.24 -12.30
C ARG A 173 8.23 4.78 -10.89
N ASN A 174 7.18 5.35 -10.30
CA ASN A 174 6.71 5.04 -8.96
C ASN A 174 5.21 4.73 -8.96
N SER A 175 4.83 3.48 -8.67
CA SER A 175 3.42 3.03 -8.65
C SER A 175 2.55 3.74 -7.62
N PHE A 176 3.11 4.14 -6.47
CA PHE A 176 2.37 4.95 -5.50
C PHE A 176 2.14 6.37 -6.05
N GLY A 177 3.14 6.95 -6.69
CA GLY A 177 3.03 8.20 -7.44
C GLY A 177 1.96 8.16 -8.53
N LEU A 178 1.90 7.05 -9.28
CA LEU A 178 0.85 6.83 -10.26
C LEU A 178 -0.54 6.84 -9.62
N ALA A 179 -0.74 6.10 -8.52
CA ALA A 179 -2.00 6.07 -7.80
C ALA A 179 -2.40 7.46 -7.24
N ALA A 180 -1.43 8.22 -6.73
CA ALA A 180 -1.61 9.58 -6.26
C ALA A 180 -2.10 10.53 -7.37
N TRP A 181 -1.38 10.56 -8.49
CA TRP A 181 -1.74 11.39 -9.64
C TRP A 181 -3.04 10.95 -10.28
N TYR A 182 -3.29 9.64 -10.40
CA TYR A 182 -4.56 9.11 -10.90
C TYR A 182 -5.73 9.60 -10.05
N SER A 183 -5.63 9.53 -8.71
CA SER A 183 -6.69 9.99 -7.81
C SER A 183 -6.95 11.50 -7.94
N TYR A 184 -5.87 12.31 -8.01
CA TYR A 184 -5.98 13.75 -8.23
C TYR A 184 -6.65 14.07 -9.57
N MET A 185 -6.19 13.46 -10.67
CA MET A 185 -6.72 13.70 -12.02
C MET A 185 -8.15 13.19 -12.17
N ASN A 186 -8.50 12.06 -11.56
CA ASN A 186 -9.87 11.55 -11.55
C ASN A 186 -10.84 12.51 -10.82
N LYS A 187 -10.36 13.19 -9.77
CA LYS A 187 -11.16 14.16 -9.02
C LYS A 187 -11.24 15.53 -9.68
N LYS A 188 -10.16 16.00 -10.31
CA LYS A 188 -10.04 17.36 -10.86
C LYS A 188 -10.26 17.46 -12.36
N GLY A 189 -10.16 16.37 -13.11
CA GLY A 189 -10.33 16.35 -14.55
C GLY A 189 -9.39 17.33 -15.25
N GLU A 190 -9.94 18.08 -16.21
CA GLU A 190 -9.18 19.08 -16.99
C GLU A 190 -8.56 20.19 -16.16
N GLU A 191 -9.14 20.58 -15.02
CA GLU A 191 -8.52 21.56 -14.12
C GLU A 191 -7.16 21.05 -13.62
N GLY A 192 -7.10 19.78 -13.20
CA GLY A 192 -5.87 19.16 -12.73
C GLY A 192 -4.79 19.09 -13.82
N TRP A 193 -5.21 18.73 -15.05
CA TRP A 193 -4.31 18.71 -16.19
C TRP A 193 -3.82 20.11 -16.58
N ASN A 194 -4.69 21.12 -16.58
CA ASN A 194 -4.34 22.50 -16.86
C ASN A 194 -3.35 23.06 -15.83
N ASN A 195 -3.56 22.76 -14.54
CA ASN A 195 -2.63 23.11 -13.47
C ASN A 195 -1.25 22.51 -13.73
N LEU A 196 -1.19 21.20 -14.00
CA LEU A 196 0.08 20.51 -14.23
C LEU A 196 0.81 21.00 -15.49
N ARG A 197 0.07 21.34 -16.56
CA ARG A 197 0.67 21.90 -17.79
C ARG A 197 1.39 23.23 -17.54
N GLN A 198 0.90 24.05 -16.62
CA GLN A 198 1.49 25.37 -16.34
C GLN A 198 2.83 25.27 -15.61
N ILE A 199 2.93 24.39 -14.61
CA ILE A 199 4.12 24.28 -13.77
C ILE A 199 4.98 23.04 -14.09
N GLY A 200 4.58 22.20 -15.04
CA GLY A 200 5.22 20.91 -15.30
C GLY A 200 6.72 20.98 -15.59
N LYS A 201 7.19 22.06 -16.23
CA LYS A 201 8.62 22.29 -16.48
C LYS A 201 9.43 22.65 -15.22
N MET A 202 8.76 23.18 -14.19
CA MET A 202 9.36 23.56 -12.91
C MET A 202 9.47 22.36 -11.95
N ILE A 203 8.70 21.29 -12.21
CA ILE A 203 8.61 20.12 -11.34
C ILE A 203 9.79 19.17 -11.57
N ARG A 204 10.40 18.73 -10.47
CA ARG A 204 11.33 17.60 -10.42
C ARG A 204 10.59 16.34 -9.97
N GLY A 205 10.69 15.29 -10.77
CA GLY A 205 10.09 13.99 -10.46
C GLY A 205 11.02 13.13 -9.61
N GLU A 206 10.51 12.58 -8.52
CA GLU A 206 11.26 11.74 -7.60
C GLU A 206 10.74 10.30 -7.62
N THR A 207 11.64 9.34 -7.48
CA THR A 207 11.28 7.91 -7.37
C THR A 207 11.01 7.48 -5.93
N SER A 208 11.24 8.35 -4.94
CA SER A 208 10.97 8.10 -3.52
C SER A 208 10.47 9.38 -2.82
N GLY A 209 9.81 9.21 -1.66
CA GLY A 209 9.19 10.31 -0.89
C GLY A 209 10.17 11.20 -0.14
N GLY A 210 11.13 11.79 -0.85
CA GLY A 210 12.13 12.69 -0.31
C GLY A 210 13.39 11.98 0.16
N ARG A 211 14.51 12.25 -0.52
CA ARG A 211 15.86 12.22 0.05
C ARG A 211 16.44 13.62 -0.07
#